data_AF-A0A2R9B0M8-F1
#
_entry.id   AF-A0A2R9B0M8-F1
#
_cell.length_a   1.000
_cell.length_b   1.000
_cell.length_c   1.000
_cell.angle_alpha   90.00
_cell.angle_beta   90.00
_cell.angle_gamma   90.00
#
_symmetry.space_group_name_H-M   'P 1'
#
loop_
_entity.id
_entity.type
_entity.pdbx_description
1 polymer ?
#
loop_
_entity_poly.entity_id
_entity_poly.type
_entity_poly.pdbx_seq_one_letter_code
_entity_poly.pdbx_strand_id
1 'polypeptide(L)' 'MELHILEHRVRVLSVARPGLWLYTHPLIKLLFLPRRSRCKFFSLTETPEDYTLMVDEEGFKDEETETQITHPRS' A
#
# COMPACT_ATOMS: atom_id res chain seq x y z
N MET A 1 16.71 22.56 17.27
CA MET A 1 16.05 21.49 16.50
C MET A 1 14.56 21.76 16.56
N GLU A 2 13.88 21.79 15.42
CA GLU A 2 12.43 21.99 15.33
C GLU A 2 11.76 20.66 14.95
N LEU A 3 10.65 20.35 15.61
CA LEU A 3 9.86 19.15 15.36
C LEU A 3 8.67 19.53 14.48
N HIS A 4 8.48 18.83 13.36
CA HIS A 4 7.32 18.98 12.51
C HIS A 4 6.51 17.68 12.49
N ILE A 5 5.22 17.79 12.81
CA ILE A 5 4.25 16.71 12.61
C ILE A 5 3.71 16.85 11.19
N LEU A 6 3.87 15.80 10.38
CA LEU A 6 3.36 15.79 9.01
C LEU A 6 1.86 15.47 9.01
N GLU A 7 1.12 16.09 8.09
CA GLU A 7 -0.33 15.86 7.92
C GLU A 7 -0.63 14.57 7.13
N HIS A 8 0.08 13.48 7.42
CA HIS A 8 -0.14 12.17 6.81
C HIS A 8 -0.85 11.24 7.79
N ARG A 9 -2.04 10.79 7.43
CA ARG A 9 -2.74 9.70 8.13
C ARG A 9 -2.29 8.38 7.52
N VAL A 10 -1.39 7.69 8.20
CA VAL A 10 -0.73 6.48 7.70
C VAL A 10 -1.34 5.23 8.33
N ARG A 11 -1.54 4.19 7.51
CA ARG A 11 -1.89 2.83 7.91
C ARG A 11 -0.64 1.96 7.80
N VAL A 12 -0.47 1.07 8.77
CA VAL A 12 0.61 0.08 8.79
C VAL A 12 0.01 -1.30 8.56
N LEU A 13 0.52 -2.01 7.54
CA LEU A 13 0.04 -3.33 7.15
C LEU A 13 1.21 -4.31 7.05
N SER A 14 0.90 -5.58 7.25
CA SER A 14 1.80 -6.70 7.03
C SER A 14 1.19 -7.61 5.97
N VAL A 15 1.91 -7.84 4.88
CA VAL A 15 1.52 -8.76 3.82
C VAL A 15 2.37 -10.01 3.91
N ALA A 16 1.73 -11.14 4.23
CA ALA A 16 2.40 -12.43 4.27
C ALA A 16 2.99 -12.76 2.89
N ARG A 17 4.23 -13.27 2.90
CA ARG A 17 4.99 -13.66 1.70
C ARG A 17 4.18 -14.48 0.68
N PRO A 18 3.42 -15.53 1.08
CA PRO A 18 2.60 -16.32 0.16
C PRO A 18 1.44 -15.55 -0.47
N GLY A 19 1.00 -14.44 0.14
CA GLY A 19 -0.10 -13.61 -0.33
C GLY A 19 0.33 -12.41 -1.16
N LEU A 20 1.65 -12.13 -1.29
CA LEU A 20 2.15 -10.94 -1.97
C LEU A 20 1.64 -10.81 -3.41
N TRP A 21 1.49 -11.94 -4.10
CA TRP A 21 1.07 -11.94 -5.50
C TRP A 21 -0.31 -11.30 -5.73
N LEU A 22 -1.19 -11.36 -4.72
CA LEU A 22 -2.51 -10.68 -4.74
C LEU A 22 -2.38 -9.16 -4.74
N TYR A 23 -1.27 -8.65 -4.19
CA TYR A 23 -0.98 -7.23 -4.07
C TYR A 23 -0.02 -6.73 -5.16
N THR A 24 0.48 -7.57 -6.07
CA THR A 24 1.44 -7.17 -7.11
C THR A 24 0.93 -5.99 -7.95
N HIS A 25 -0.34 -6.02 -8.37
CA HIS A 25 -0.92 -4.95 -9.18
C HIS A 25 -0.97 -3.60 -8.43
N PRO A 26 -1.60 -3.50 -7.24
CA PRO A 26 -1.60 -2.25 -6.48
C PRO A 26 -0.19 -1.80 -6.10
N LEU A 27 0.71 -2.71 -5.72
CA LEU A 27 2.10 -2.37 -5.37
C LEU A 27 2.85 -1.77 -6.55
N ILE A 28 2.76 -2.34 -7.75
CA ILE A 28 3.38 -1.78 -8.96
C ILE A 28 2.81 -0.39 -9.25
N LYS A 29 1.51 -0.19 -9.09
CA LYS A 29 0.88 1.12 -9.27
C LYS A 29 1.44 2.16 -8.30
N LEU A 30 1.52 1.82 -7.01
CA LEU A 30 2.04 2.71 -5.97
C LEU A 30 3.53 3.01 -6.15
N LEU A 31 4.32 2.02 -6.57
CA LEU A 31 5.77 2.15 -6.78
C LEU A 31 6.13 2.96 -8.03
N PHE A 32 5.42 2.75 -9.14
CA PHE A 32 5.90 3.20 -10.46
C PHE A 32 4.95 4.13 -11.20
N LEU A 33 3.69 4.25 -10.77
CA LEU A 33 2.65 5.00 -11.50
C LEU A 33 2.07 6.16 -10.66
N PRO A 34 2.86 7.21 -10.33
CA PRO A 34 2.43 8.29 -9.44
C PRO A 34 1.24 9.10 -9.97
N ARG A 35 0.94 9.03 -11.27
CA ARG A 35 -0.26 9.66 -11.87
C ARG A 35 -1.52 8.80 -11.77
N ARG A 36 -1.40 7.57 -11.27
CA ARG A 36 -2.49 6.58 -11.16
C ARG A 36 -2.98 6.38 -9.72
N SER A 37 -2.34 7.00 -8.74
CA SER A 37 -2.77 7.03 -7.34
C SER A 37 -2.65 8.44 -6.78
N ARG A 38 -3.47 8.74 -5.77
CA ARG A 38 -3.39 9.99 -5.00
C ARG A 38 -2.50 9.87 -3.76
N CYS A 39 -1.89 8.69 -3.55
CA CYS A 39 -0.96 8.41 -2.48
C CYS A 39 0.23 9.39 -2.48
N LYS A 40 0.51 9.96 -1.31
CA LYS A 40 1.63 10.88 -1.05
C LYS A 40 2.63 10.30 -0.06
N PHE A 41 2.24 9.28 0.70
CA PHE A 41 3.11 8.55 1.61
C PHE A 41 3.02 7.06 1.33
N PHE A 42 4.12 6.47 0.87
CA PHE A 42 4.24 5.04 0.62
C PHE A 42 5.63 4.55 1.04
N SER A 43 5.66 3.44 1.77
CA SER A 43 6.85 2.69 2.11
C SER A 43 6.54 1.21 2.04
N LEU A 44 7.46 0.45 1.46
CA LEU A 44 7.43 -1.01 1.41
C LEU A 44 8.79 -1.50 1.92
N THR A 45 8.77 -2.35 2.93
CA THR A 45 9.97 -2.97 3.49
C THR A 45 9.79 -4.48 3.45
N GLU A 46 10.69 -5.16 2.73
CA GLU A 46 10.78 -6.62 2.77
C GLU A 46 11.57 -7.05 4.02
N THR A 47 10.98 -7.96 4.80
CA THR A 47 11.66 -8.65 5.91
C THR A 47 11.88 -10.12 5.52
N PRO A 48 12.41 -11.00 6.39
CA PRO A 48 12.34 -12.45 6.20
C PRO A 48 10.95 -13.07 6.47
N GLU A 49 10.09 -12.41 7.26
CA GLU A 49 8.77 -12.92 7.67
C GLU A 49 7.63 -12.45 6.76
N ASP A 50 7.63 -11.17 6.38
CA ASP A 50 6.59 -10.51 5.57
C ASP A 50 7.10 -9.37 4.65
N TYR A 51 6.15 -8.63 4.09
CA TYR A 51 6.34 -7.29 3.55
C TYR A 51 5.56 -6.30 4.40
N THR A 52 6.26 -5.37 5.05
CA THR A 52 5.65 -4.28 5.82
C THR A 52 5.35 -3.10 4.89
N LEU A 53 4.10 -2.65 4.91
CA LEU A 53 3.60 -1.52 4.14
C LEU A 53 3.20 -0.38 5.06
N MET A 54 3.67 0.83 4.77
CA MET A 54 3.16 2.06 5.36
C MET A 54 2.60 2.92 4.25
N VAL A 55 1.30 3.15 4.26
CA VAL A 55 0.60 3.85 3.18
C VAL A 55 -0.40 4.85 3.77
N ASP A 56 -0.58 5.99 3.12
CA ASP A 56 -1.64 6.92 3.54
C ASP A 56 -3.06 6.42 3.21
N GLU A 57 -4.08 7.11 3.75
CA GLU A 57 -5.48 6.75 3.53
C GLU A 57 -5.91 6.72 2.06
N GLU A 58 -5.30 7.51 1.18
CA GLU A 58 -5.67 7.52 -0.24
C GLU A 58 -5.07 6.32 -0.96
N GLY A 59 -3.79 5.99 -0.70
CA GLY A 59 -3.18 4.77 -1.22
C GLY A 59 -3.87 3.51 -0.72
N PHE A 60 -4.31 3.49 0.54
CA PHE A 60 -5.03 2.34 1.11
C PHE A 60 -6.39 2.08 0.45
N LYS A 61 -7.18 3.14 0.17
CA LYS A 61 -8.48 3.00 -0.53
C LYS A 61 -8.32 2.49 -1.96
N ASP A 62 -7.28 2.93 -2.65
CA ASP A 62 -6.97 2.46 -4.00
C ASP A 62 -6.69 0.94 -4.02
N GLU A 63 -6.10 0.39 -2.96
CA GLU A 63 -5.89 -1.07 -2.81
C GLU A 63 -7.20 -1.82 -2.56
N GLU A 64 -8.02 -1.38 -1.60
CA GLU A 64 -9.30 -2.03 -1.23
C GLU A 64 -10.25 -2.16 -2.42
N THR A 65 -10.24 -1.18 -3.31
CA THR A 65 -11.11 -1.15 -4.49
C THR A 65 -10.66 -2.16 -5.54
N GLU A 66 -9.35 -2.41 -5.69
CA GLU A 66 -8.81 -3.35 -6.68
C GLU A 66 -8.88 -4.81 -6.23
N THR A 67 -8.62 -5.11 -4.95
CA THR A 67 -8.70 -6.49 -4.45
C THR A 67 -10.12 -7.06 -4.61
N GLN A 68 -11.14 -6.20 -4.52
CA GLN A 68 -12.54 -6.58 -4.75
C GLN A 68 -12.88 -6.83 -6.23
N ILE A 69 -12.17 -6.18 -7.17
CA ILE A 69 -12.40 -6.33 -8.61
C ILE A 69 -11.72 -7.60 -9.13
N THR A 70 -10.56 -7.98 -8.59
CA THR A 70 -9.82 -9.19 -9.01
C THR A 70 -10.40 -10.49 -8.46
N HIS A 71 -11.30 -10.43 -7.47
CA HIS A 71 -12.03 -11.58 -6.94
C HIS A 71 -13.54 -11.31 -6.95
N PRO A 72 -14.24 -11.50 -8.09
CA PRO A 72 -15.68 -11.60 -8.04
C PRO A 72 -16.03 -12.77 -7.11
N ARG A 73 -16.77 -12.46 -6.03
CA ARG A 73 -17.28 -13.44 -5.07
C ARG A 73 -17.92 -14.60 -5.85
N SER A 74 -17.37 -15.80 -5.68
CA SER A 74 -17.95 -17.05 -6.18
C SER A 74 -19.18 -17.42 -5.37
#